data_AF-A0A0C9U1B8-F1
#
_entry.id   AF-A0A0C9U1B8-F1
#
_cell.length_a   1.000
_cell.length_b   1.000
_cell.length_c   1.000
_cell.angle_alpha   90.00
_cell.angle_beta   90.00
_cell.angle_gamma   90.00
#
_symmetry.space_group_name_H-M   'P 1'
#
loop_
_entity.id
_entity.type
_entity.pdbx_description
1 polymer ?
#
loop_
_entity_poly.entity_id
_entity_poly.type
_entity_poly.pdbx_seq_one_letter_code
_entity_poly.pdbx_strand_id
1 'polypeptide(L)'
;MSLRKSANLWAIGLTLYDMIFGMAPYEGDTDAQMYSKLITFISEEEWPSILFIDPWHREKTEALKFIKRFLLLSTLTRITWHEIEENPWIKDEWHKVHLR
;
A
#
# COMPACT_ATOMS: atom_id res chain seq x y z
N MET A 1 -1.22 7.39 17.89
CA MET A 1 -2.33 7.09 16.94
C MET A 1 -3.26 6.06 17.59
N SER A 2 -4.58 6.19 17.51
CA SER A 2 -5.49 5.16 18.05
C SER A 2 -5.40 3.86 17.22
N LEU A 3 -5.52 2.70 17.86
CA LEU A 3 -5.50 1.39 17.18
C LEU A 3 -6.48 1.31 16.00
N ARG A 4 -7.70 1.85 16.17
CA ARG A 4 -8.72 1.88 15.11
C ARG A 4 -8.29 2.67 13.87
N LYS A 5 -7.74 3.88 14.06
CA LYS A 5 -7.18 4.69 12.95
C LYS A 5 -6.06 3.94 12.24
N SER A 6 -5.19 3.27 13.00
CA SER A 6 -4.09 2.48 12.41
C SER A 6 -4.63 1.29 11.60
N ALA A 7 -5.62 0.56 12.10
CA ALA A 7 -6.26 -0.54 11.38
C ALA A 7 -6.94 -0.09 10.08
N ASN A 8 -7.60 1.08 10.07
CA ASN A 8 -8.17 1.65 8.84
C ASN A 8 -7.10 1.93 7.79
N LEU A 9 -5.95 2.48 8.21
CA LEU A 9 -4.83 2.75 7.31
C LEU A 9 -4.27 1.45 6.71
N TRP A 10 -4.20 0.37 7.50
CA TRP A 10 -3.82 -0.95 6.98
C TRP A 10 -4.79 -1.43 5.89
N ALA A 11 -6.10 -1.36 6.16
CA ALA A 11 -7.11 -1.76 5.18
C ALA A 11 -7.01 -0.93 3.89
N ILE A 12 -6.76 0.38 4.00
CA ILE A 12 -6.50 1.25 2.84
C ILE A 12 -5.29 0.77 2.04
N GLY A 13 -4.18 0.43 2.72
CA GLY A 13 -2.99 -0.10 2.05
C GLY A 13 -3.26 -1.37 1.24
N LEU A 14 -4.05 -2.29 1.80
CA LEU A 14 -4.45 -3.53 1.12
C LEU A 14 -5.36 -3.24 -0.08
N THR A 15 -6.35 -2.35 0.08
CA THR A 15 -7.23 -1.96 -1.03
C THR A 15 -6.46 -1.27 -2.15
N LEU A 16 -5.53 -0.38 -1.83
CA LEU A 16 -4.67 0.27 -2.84
C LEU A 16 -3.80 -0.76 -3.57
N TYR A 17 -3.25 -1.73 -2.86
CA TYR A 17 -2.46 -2.81 -3.47
C TYR A 17 -3.30 -3.61 -4.47
N ASP A 18 -4.49 -4.04 -4.07
CA ASP A 18 -5.42 -4.78 -4.93
C ASP A 18 -5.82 -3.96 -6.17
N MET A 19 -6.14 -2.67 -6.00
CA MET A 19 -6.50 -1.79 -7.11
C MET A 19 -5.38 -1.61 -8.15
N ILE A 20 -4.10 -1.61 -7.72
CA ILE A 20 -2.96 -1.33 -8.60
C ILE A 20 -2.40 -2.61 -9.23
N PHE A 21 -2.37 -3.71 -8.49
CA PHE A 21 -1.74 -4.96 -8.92
C PHE A 21 -2.74 -6.06 -9.27
N GLY A 22 -4.03 -5.86 -8.99
CA GLY A 22 -5.10 -6.81 -9.32
C GLY A 22 -5.00 -8.13 -8.54
N MET A 23 -4.32 -8.13 -7.40
CA MET A 23 -4.11 -9.30 -6.58
C MET A 23 -4.13 -8.92 -5.10
N ALA A 24 -4.72 -9.79 -4.26
CA ALA A 24 -4.54 -9.70 -2.83
C ALA A 24 -3.19 -10.32 -2.43
N PRO A 25 -2.43 -9.72 -1.49
CA PRO A 25 -1.17 -10.29 -1.01
C PRO A 25 -1.36 -11.50 -0.07
N TYR A 26 -2.60 -11.96 0.08
CA TYR A 26 -2.97 -13.09 0.92
C TYR A 26 -4.11 -13.87 0.24
N GLU A 27 -4.02 -15.19 0.30
CA GLU A 27 -5.12 -16.10 0.00
C GLU A 27 -5.01 -17.29 0.95
N GLY A 28 -6.08 -17.65 1.64
CA GLY A 28 -6.09 -18.79 2.55
C GLY A 28 -7.50 -19.25 2.82
N ASP A 29 -7.65 -20.53 3.14
CA ASP A 29 -8.97 -21.15 3.39
C ASP A 29 -9.51 -20.79 4.78
N THR A 30 -8.67 -20.22 5.64
CA THR A 30 -9.00 -19.79 6.99
C THR A 30 -8.36 -18.43 7.31
N ASP A 31 -8.99 -17.69 8.22
CA ASP A 31 -8.44 -16.42 8.74
C ASP A 31 -7.00 -16.58 9.25
N ALA A 32 -6.71 -17.66 9.98
CA ALA A 32 -5.38 -17.91 10.54
C ALA A 32 -4.31 -18.07 9.44
N GLN A 33 -4.63 -18.81 8.37
CA GLN A 33 -3.72 -18.96 7.22
C GLN A 33 -3.54 -17.64 6.48
N MET A 34 -4.62 -16.88 6.29
CA MET A 34 -4.60 -15.58 5.64
C MET A 34 -3.70 -14.59 6.42
N TYR A 35 -3.85 -14.51 7.75
CA TYR A 35 -2.99 -13.69 8.59
C TYR A 35 -1.53 -14.13 8.55
N SER A 36 -1.27 -15.43 8.63
CA SER A 36 0.10 -15.97 8.55
C SER A 36 0.77 -15.59 7.24
N LYS A 37 0.09 -15.79 6.10
CA LYS A 37 0.63 -15.44 4.78
C LYS A 37 0.86 -13.94 4.63
N LEU A 38 -0.06 -13.11 5.11
CA LEU A 38 0.11 -11.66 5.07
C LEU A 38 1.31 -11.19 5.89
N ILE A 39 1.53 -11.77 7.08
CA ILE A 39 2.71 -11.47 7.90
C ILE A 39 3.99 -11.90 7.19
N THR A 40 4.02 -13.10 6.61
CA THR A 40 5.15 -13.60 5.81
C THR A 40 5.44 -12.68 4.63
N PHE A 41 4.44 -12.39 3.79
CA PHE A 41 4.56 -11.51 2.64
C PHE A 41 5.20 -10.15 2.99
N ILE A 42 4.77 -9.52 4.08
CA ILE A 42 5.30 -8.24 4.54
C ILE A 42 6.72 -8.39 5.10
N SER A 43 6.96 -9.44 5.89
CA SER A 43 8.24 -9.64 6.60
C SER A 43 9.36 -10.06 5.66
N GLU A 44 9.03 -10.84 4.62
CA GLU A 44 9.97 -11.36 3.61
C GLU A 44 10.03 -10.46 2.36
N GLU A 45 9.28 -9.35 2.36
CA GLU A 45 9.22 -8.40 1.24
C GLU A 45 8.86 -9.05 -0.11
N GLU A 46 7.86 -9.92 -0.13
CA GLU A 46 7.39 -10.65 -1.33
C GLU A 46 6.58 -9.76 -2.30
N TRP A 47 6.97 -8.51 -2.46
CA TRP A 47 6.31 -7.54 -3.33
C TRP A 47 6.43 -7.91 -4.81
N PRO A 48 5.47 -7.49 -5.66
CA PRO A 48 5.45 -7.87 -7.06
C PRO A 48 6.61 -7.22 -7.82
N SER A 49 7.22 -8.00 -8.73
CA SER A 49 8.24 -7.50 -9.65
C SER A 49 7.60 -6.60 -10.71
N ILE A 50 7.98 -5.33 -10.73
CA ILE A 50 7.53 -4.34 -11.73
C ILE A 50 8.58 -4.30 -12.84
N LEU A 51 8.22 -4.79 -14.03
CA LEU A 51 9.14 -4.85 -15.16
C LEU A 51 9.35 -3.46 -15.78
N PHE A 52 10.59 -3.15 -16.19
CA PHE A 52 10.91 -1.87 -16.85
C PHE A 52 10.13 -1.66 -18.17
N ILE A 53 9.71 -2.74 -18.82
CA ILE A 53 8.90 -2.70 -20.04
C ILE A 53 7.41 -2.41 -19.79
N ASP A 54 6.95 -2.44 -18.54
CA ASP A 54 5.57 -2.08 -18.21
C ASP A 54 5.33 -0.59 -18.53
N PRO A 55 4.33 -0.23 -19.37
CA PRO A 55 4.02 1.15 -19.68
C PRO A 55 3.74 2.04 -18.46
N TRP A 56 3.31 1.44 -17.35
CA TRP A 56 3.05 2.10 -16.07
C TRP A 56 4.14 1.80 -15.02
N HIS A 57 5.34 1.41 -15.44
CA HIS A 57 6.45 1.06 -14.54
C HIS A 57 6.67 2.15 -13.48
N ARG A 58 6.74 3.43 -13.89
CA ARG A 58 6.98 4.54 -12.96
C ARG A 58 5.83 4.69 -11.97
N GLU A 59 4.60 4.73 -12.46
CA GLU A 59 3.39 4.91 -11.67
C GLU A 59 3.20 3.78 -10.65
N LYS A 60 3.35 2.51 -11.08
CA LYS A 60 3.28 1.33 -10.20
C LYS A 60 4.40 1.32 -9.17
N THR A 61 5.61 1.75 -9.56
CA THR A 61 6.76 1.80 -8.63
C THR A 61 6.53 2.81 -7.52
N GLU A 62 6.08 4.03 -7.85
CA GLU A 62 5.77 5.04 -6.83
C GLU A 62 4.56 4.65 -5.99
N ALA A 63 3.53 4.03 -6.60
CA ALA A 63 2.40 3.48 -5.88
C ALA A 63 2.82 2.43 -4.86
N LEU A 64 3.69 1.48 -5.24
CA LEU A 64 4.20 0.45 -4.34
C LEU A 64 4.97 1.05 -3.17
N LYS A 65 5.86 2.03 -3.43
CA LYS A 65 6.57 2.76 -2.36
C LYS A 65 5.59 3.40 -1.38
N PHE A 66 4.51 3.98 -1.88
CA PHE A 66 3.47 4.58 -1.04
C PHE A 66 2.71 3.52 -0.23
N ILE A 67 2.25 2.44 -0.87
CA ILE A 67 1.54 1.31 -0.25
C ILE A 67 2.36 0.70 0.90
N LYS A 68 3.67 0.49 0.72
CA LYS A 68 4.56 -0.05 1.76
C LYS A 68 4.52 0.75 3.07
N ARG A 69 4.18 2.06 3.04
CA ARG A 69 4.06 2.89 4.26
C ARG A 69 2.79 2.59 5.08
N PHE A 70 1.77 2.00 4.47
CA PHE A 70 0.56 1.53 5.14
C PHE A 70 0.75 0.13 5.74
N LEU A 71 1.43 -0.74 5.00
CA LEU A 71 1.59 -2.16 5.31
C LEU A 71 2.82 -2.43 6.20
N LEU A 72 2.91 -1.67 7.30
CA LEU A 72 3.92 -1.87 8.35
C LEU A 72 3.31 -2.60 9.55
N LEU A 73 4.00 -3.63 10.03
CA LEU A 73 3.57 -4.41 11.21
C LEU A 73 3.48 -3.52 12.47
N SER A 74 4.44 -2.61 12.64
CA SER A 74 4.40 -1.63 13.73
C SER A 74 3.37 -0.54 13.45
N THR A 75 2.39 -0.42 14.34
CA THR A 75 1.36 0.64 14.27
C THR A 75 1.91 2.04 14.58
N LEU A 76 3.09 2.12 15.21
CA LEU A 76 3.75 3.38 15.59
C LEU A 76 4.49 4.03 14.42
N THR A 77 4.97 3.21 13.47
CA THR A 77 5.72 3.69 12.29
C THR A 77 4.86 3.73 11.04
N ARG A 78 3.62 3.22 11.10
CA ARG A 78 2.64 3.30 10.02
C ARG A 78 2.33 4.75 9.67
N ILE A 79 2.23 5.02 8.37
CA ILE A 79 1.89 6.33 7.81
C ILE A 79 0.70 6.98 8.50
N THR A 80 0.76 8.29 8.71
CA THR A 80 -0.33 9.10 9.27
C THR A 80 -1.11 9.83 8.18
N TRP A 81 -2.31 10.32 8.50
CA TRP A 81 -3.12 11.10 7.56
C TRP A 81 -2.40 12.34 7.02
N HIS A 82 -1.69 13.07 7.87
CA HIS A 82 -0.88 14.21 7.44
C HIS A 82 0.20 13.80 6.44
N GLU A 83 0.87 12.67 6.66
CA GLU A 83 1.88 12.17 5.73
C GLU A 83 1.31 11.60 4.43
N ILE A 84 0.02 11.26 4.40
CA ILE A 84 -0.72 10.88 3.19
C ILE A 84 -1.01 12.12 2.36
N GLU A 85 -1.57 13.16 2.99
CA GLU A 85 -1.89 14.45 2.34
C GLU A 85 -0.65 15.09 1.71
N GLU A 86 0.50 14.99 2.39
CA GLU A 86 1.77 15.52 1.92
C GLU A 86 2.53 14.58 0.97
N ASN A 87 2.00 13.39 0.66
CA ASN A 87 2.73 12.43 -0.14
C ASN A 87 2.80 12.84 -1.62
N PRO A 88 3.99 12.79 -2.26
CA PRO A 88 4.13 13.13 -3.68
C PRO A 88 3.21 12.33 -4.61
N TRP A 89 2.99 11.05 -4.32
CA TRP A 89 2.11 10.20 -5.15
C TRP A 89 0.65 10.67 -5.13
N ILE A 90 0.21 11.34 -4.06
CA ILE A 90 -1.12 11.94 -3.93
C ILE A 90 -1.13 13.36 -4.53
N LYS A 91 -0.12 14.18 -4.20
CA LYS A 91 -0.05 15.59 -4.62
C LYS A 91 0.19 15.78 -6.11
N ASP A 92 0.95 14.90 -6.75
CA ASP A 92 1.23 14.97 -8.19
C ASP A 92 -0.06 14.97 -9.04
N GLU A 93 -1.13 14.36 -8.55
CA GLU A 93 -2.44 14.35 -9.22
C GLU A 93 -3.28 15.61 -8.94
N TRP A 94 -3.15 16.22 -7.76
CA TRP A 94 -3.92 17.43 -7.42
C TRP A 94 -3.49 18.67 -8.21
N HIS A 95 -2.20 18.75 -8.57
CA HIS A 95 -1.69 19.85 -9.40
C HIS A 95 -2.19 19.81 -10.84
N LYS A 96 -2.51 18.62 -11.37
CA LYS A 96 -3.09 18.47 -12.72
C LYS A 96 -4.55 18.90 -12.80
N VAL A 97 -5.30 18.81 -11.69
CA VAL A 97 -6.72 19.15 -11.63
C VAL A 97 -6.95 20.66 -11.47
N HIS A 98 -6.10 21.36 -10.72
CA HIS A 98 -6.22 22.81 -10.50
C HIS A 98 -5.65 23.68 -11.64
N LEU A 99 -5.09 23.04 -12.68
CA LEU A 99 -4.61 23.70 -13.90
C LEU A 99 -5.52 23.40 -15.11
N ARG A 100 -6.70 22.81 -14.90
CA ARG A 100 -7.74 22.58 -15.91
C ARG A 100 -8.94 23.47 -15.68
#